data_AF-A0A4S8ISF8-F1
#
_entry.id   AF-A0A4S8ISF8-F1
#
_cell.length_a   1.000
_cell.length_b   1.000
_cell.length_c   1.000
_cell.angle_alpha   90.00
_cell.angle_beta   90.00
_cell.angle_gamma   90.00
#
_symmetry.space_group_name_H-M   'P 1'
#
loop_
_entity.id
_entity.type
_entity.pdbx_description
1 polymer ?
#
loop_
_entity_poly.entity_id
_entity_poly.type
_entity_poly.pdbx_seq_one_letter_code
_entity_poly.pdbx_strand_id
1 'polypeptide(L)'
;MATLIPIGSHLLRARERESEMVGLAYDFLANPLGAVRLAFEKAVASSPPDADLAAAFRGKDWGAVDLFRDFLFEKGGLSQVPILDASTIRWVQPNTLVRFRGMVQDMLGNELYVGAYKDGSTWRTNKFTDVAPSPMPPAFETQLWERHLFYCVPVPGQNSWTMEPSPSPGERNMSSSTSQHGVKRGRNTEDDMDLNVSYNGDEGSSNMKKQKEDESTRQSSSSSEDLVNHGGGLELKNGDSSCLSCLVKIYDMPESHLKLNDVFEFIGIYTFDPELAGHKDNSDDLMYDLFEDPMAHLPPSKVPRLHCLICRKLVIQDFLPNSPVIEPLPNMIRKIRESLLLHLSAVLGNDEVAAQYLLLHLLSRIRAQVDVITVGKLSLNLTGFTRESASIFGCQLTNAVEELLPFTHAIPLTIEYLNNATLQPRKDNKTGRLVAGVLQLAQGTHLTIDETRMQNGTLSSNGVENARLLKHLLEWQKVEYDFEYYNLEMAADVQLLIISEGKSNFLPADLVLPFCPKSVASVNATGEKLQGLLGDGTWPP
;
A
#
# COMPACT_ATOMS: atom_id res chain seq x y z
N MET A 1 11.37 30.44 -54.53
CA MET A 1 10.75 31.07 -53.36
C MET A 1 10.46 29.99 -52.35
N ALA A 2 11.33 29.86 -51.35
CA ALA A 2 11.14 28.94 -50.23
C ALA A 2 10.34 29.67 -49.14
N THR A 3 9.24 29.08 -48.70
CA THR A 3 8.38 29.65 -47.65
C THR A 3 8.75 29.02 -46.32
N LEU A 4 9.39 29.81 -45.45
CA LEU A 4 9.67 29.50 -44.05
C LEU A 4 8.37 29.48 -43.25
N ILE A 5 8.13 28.43 -42.45
CA ILE A 5 7.09 28.36 -41.42
C ILE A 5 7.79 28.51 -40.05
N PRO A 6 7.38 29.44 -39.17
CA PRO A 6 8.12 29.73 -37.94
C PRO A 6 7.74 28.79 -36.79
N ILE A 7 8.74 28.14 -36.18
CA ILE A 7 8.64 27.24 -35.00
C ILE A 7 8.58 28.06 -33.68
N GLY A 8 7.88 29.19 -33.69
CA GLY A 8 7.97 30.21 -32.62
C GLY A 8 6.88 30.19 -31.55
N SER A 9 5.74 29.51 -31.75
CA SER A 9 4.53 29.78 -30.94
C SER A 9 4.30 28.84 -29.75
N HIS A 10 4.97 27.68 -29.70
CA HIS A 10 4.77 26.71 -28.60
C HIS A 10 5.63 26.99 -27.36
N LEU A 11 6.84 27.56 -27.50
CA LEU A 11 7.69 27.93 -26.37
C LEU A 11 7.22 29.19 -25.63
N LEU A 12 6.59 30.14 -26.34
CA LEU A 12 6.08 31.37 -25.73
C LEU A 12 4.83 31.10 -24.88
N ARG A 13 3.96 30.18 -25.30
CA ARG A 13 2.78 29.76 -24.51
C ARG A 13 3.12 28.99 -23.24
N ALA A 14 4.30 28.34 -23.16
CA ALA A 14 4.78 27.70 -21.94
C ALA A 14 5.29 28.75 -20.93
N ARG A 15 5.96 29.80 -21.42
CA ARG A 15 6.45 30.92 -20.60
C ARG A 15 5.34 31.83 -20.07
N GLU A 16 4.28 32.06 -20.84
CA GLU A 16 3.16 32.93 -20.41
C GLU A 16 2.26 32.27 -19.34
N ARG A 17 2.23 30.93 -19.25
CA ARG A 17 1.50 30.23 -18.18
C ARG A 17 2.19 30.29 -16.82
N GLU A 18 3.49 30.57 -16.77
CA GLU A 18 4.22 30.76 -15.51
C GLU A 18 3.99 32.15 -14.88
N SER A 19 3.51 33.14 -15.66
CA SER A 19 3.38 34.53 -15.20
C SER A 19 1.97 34.95 -14.75
N GLU A 20 0.95 34.11 -14.89
CA GLU A 20 -0.42 34.42 -14.43
C GLU A 20 -0.97 33.34 -13.50
N MET A 21 -0.42 33.28 -12.29
CA MET A 21 -1.15 32.81 -11.11
C MET A 21 -1.03 33.87 -10.03
N VAL A 22 -2.06 34.71 -9.90
CA VAL A 22 -2.21 35.62 -8.75
C VAL A 22 -2.67 34.77 -7.56
N GLY A 23 -1.70 34.14 -6.89
CA GLY A 23 -1.82 33.33 -5.68
C GLY A 23 -0.49 33.32 -4.92
N LEU A 24 -0.47 32.81 -3.69
CA LEU A 24 0.74 32.75 -2.85
C LEU A 24 1.95 32.18 -3.63
N ALA A 25 3.17 32.63 -3.31
CA ALA A 25 4.41 32.25 -4.01
C ALA A 25 4.71 30.73 -4.01
N TYR A 26 3.94 29.94 -3.26
CA TYR A 26 3.97 28.49 -3.18
C TYR A 26 2.61 27.97 -2.68
N ASP A 27 2.25 26.75 -3.09
CA ASP A 27 1.08 26.00 -2.62
C ASP A 27 1.57 24.65 -2.11
N PHE A 28 1.38 24.34 -0.82
CA PHE A 28 1.89 23.09 -0.24
C PHE A 28 1.25 21.83 -0.84
N LEU A 29 0.03 21.91 -1.38
CA LEU A 29 -0.68 20.77 -1.95
C LEU A 29 -0.39 20.63 -3.44
N ALA A 30 -0.64 21.69 -4.21
CA ALA A 30 -0.55 21.65 -5.67
C ALA A 30 0.86 21.93 -6.22
N ASN A 31 1.72 22.62 -5.47
CA ASN A 31 3.09 22.97 -5.86
C ASN A 31 4.07 22.91 -4.68
N PRO A 32 4.20 21.75 -3.99
CA PRO A 32 5.10 21.58 -2.85
C PRO A 32 6.57 21.91 -3.21
N LEU A 33 6.98 21.64 -4.45
CA LEU A 33 8.33 21.99 -4.93
C LEU A 33 8.58 23.51 -4.93
N GLY A 34 7.55 24.34 -5.09
CA GLY A 34 7.65 25.78 -4.93
C GLY A 34 8.08 26.19 -3.52
N ALA A 35 7.52 25.55 -2.49
CA ALA A 35 7.90 25.78 -1.10
C ALA A 35 9.35 25.34 -0.82
N VAL A 36 9.77 24.20 -1.39
CA VAL A 36 11.16 23.70 -1.30
C VAL A 36 12.13 24.69 -1.94
N ARG A 37 11.83 25.17 -3.16
CA ARG A 37 12.68 26.15 -3.86
C ARG A 37 12.79 27.47 -3.07
N LEU A 38 11.67 27.97 -2.55
CA LEU A 38 11.68 29.20 -1.76
C LEU A 38 12.51 29.05 -0.47
N ALA A 39 12.41 27.92 0.22
CA ALA A 39 13.22 27.64 1.40
C ALA A 39 14.72 27.63 1.05
N PHE A 40 15.09 27.02 -0.07
CA PHE A 40 16.47 27.04 -0.53
C PHE A 40 16.97 28.46 -0.86
N GLU A 41 16.20 29.22 -1.65
CA GLU A 41 16.59 30.58 -2.04
C GLU A 41 16.81 31.48 -0.82
N LYS A 42 15.97 31.35 0.22
CA LYS A 42 16.16 32.04 1.50
C LYS A 42 17.43 31.60 2.23
N ALA A 43 17.77 30.31 2.19
CA ALA A 43 19.01 29.79 2.78
C ALA A 43 20.25 30.28 2.03
N VAL A 44 20.20 30.34 0.69
CA VAL A 44 21.26 30.92 -0.14
C VAL A 44 21.44 32.40 0.13
N ALA A 45 20.34 33.17 0.20
CA ALA A 45 20.39 34.61 0.45
C ALA A 45 20.85 34.98 1.87
N SER A 46 20.62 34.11 2.85
CA SER A 46 21.04 34.35 4.25
C SER A 46 22.46 33.86 4.56
N SER A 47 23.11 33.16 3.63
CA SER A 47 24.46 32.63 3.81
C SER A 47 25.53 33.72 3.64
N PRO A 48 26.62 33.71 4.44
CA PRO A 48 27.71 34.67 4.30
C PRO A 48 28.39 34.58 2.92
N PRO A 49 28.87 35.72 2.35
CA PRO A 49 29.50 35.74 1.03
C PRO A 49 30.79 34.92 0.92
N ASP A 50 31.47 34.65 2.04
CA ASP A 50 32.71 33.86 2.11
C ASP A 50 32.47 32.38 2.48
N ALA A 51 31.22 31.96 2.68
CA ALA A 51 30.91 30.58 3.02
C ALA A 51 30.99 29.68 1.78
N ASP A 52 31.60 28.50 1.92
CA ASP A 52 31.47 27.44 0.92
C ASP A 52 30.03 26.91 0.94
N LEU A 53 29.17 27.56 0.14
CA LEU A 53 27.76 27.26 -0.03
C LEU A 53 27.56 25.78 -0.40
N ALA A 54 28.44 25.21 -1.21
CA ALA A 54 28.38 23.81 -1.61
C ALA A 54 28.53 22.84 -0.42
N ALA A 55 29.45 23.14 0.51
CA ALA A 55 29.61 22.37 1.73
C ALA A 55 28.51 22.69 2.78
N ALA A 56 28.06 23.94 2.85
CA ALA A 56 27.07 24.40 3.82
C ALA A 56 25.68 23.78 3.63
N PHE A 57 25.30 23.46 2.38
CA PHE A 57 24.00 22.87 2.05
C PHE A 57 23.98 21.33 2.05
N ARG A 58 25.13 20.68 2.18
CA ARG A 58 25.22 19.21 2.12
C ARG A 58 24.61 18.56 3.37
N GLY A 59 23.60 17.71 3.18
CA GLY A 59 23.04 16.86 4.23
C GLY A 59 22.24 17.58 5.32
N LYS A 60 21.69 18.76 5.01
CA LYS A 60 20.80 19.50 5.92
C LYS A 60 19.48 19.84 5.26
N ASP A 61 18.42 19.80 6.05
CA ASP A 61 17.20 20.53 5.72
C ASP A 61 17.41 22.03 6.01
N TRP A 62 17.05 22.86 5.05
CA TRP A 62 17.09 24.32 5.11
C TRP A 62 15.80 24.92 5.70
N GLY A 63 15.09 24.14 6.52
CA GLY A 63 13.79 24.47 7.06
C GLY A 63 12.63 24.24 6.09
N ALA A 64 12.83 23.48 5.01
CA ALA A 64 11.72 23.14 4.11
C ALA A 64 10.78 22.17 4.81
N VAL A 65 11.31 21.13 5.46
CA VAL A 65 10.49 20.16 6.20
C VAL A 65 9.72 20.84 7.33
N ASP A 66 10.31 21.83 7.98
CA ASP A 66 9.64 22.59 9.05
C ASP A 66 8.45 23.41 8.53
N LEU A 67 8.53 23.97 7.31
CA LEU A 67 7.38 24.61 6.66
C LEU A 67 6.23 23.62 6.42
N PHE A 68 6.56 22.40 5.99
CA PHE A 68 5.56 21.34 5.81
C PHE A 68 5.01 20.87 7.16
N ARG A 69 5.82 20.76 8.22
CA ARG A 69 5.35 20.39 9.56
C ARG A 69 4.35 21.41 10.10
N ASP A 70 4.65 22.71 9.98
CA ASP A 70 3.75 23.78 10.37
C ASP A 70 2.42 23.73 9.59
N PHE A 71 2.48 23.53 8.27
CA PHE A 71 1.29 23.37 7.45
C PHE A 71 0.45 22.14 7.84
N LEU A 72 1.09 20.98 7.99
CA LEU A 72 0.39 19.71 8.18
C LEU A 72 -0.19 19.56 9.60
N PHE A 73 0.57 19.91 10.62
CA PHE A 73 0.25 19.60 12.01
C PHE A 73 -0.23 20.81 12.81
N GLU A 74 0.41 21.97 12.68
CA GLU A 74 -0.01 23.18 13.42
C GLU A 74 -1.25 23.83 12.80
N LYS A 75 -1.31 23.87 11.46
CA LYS A 75 -2.44 24.45 10.71
C LYS A 75 -3.50 23.42 10.32
N GLY A 76 -3.33 22.15 10.68
CA GLY A 76 -4.29 21.08 10.40
C GLY A 76 -4.45 20.74 8.91
N GLY A 77 -3.45 21.04 8.07
CA GLY A 77 -3.49 20.77 6.64
C GLY A 77 -3.47 19.27 6.28
N LEU A 78 -3.14 18.37 7.22
CA LEU A 78 -3.02 16.93 6.98
C LEU A 78 -4.29 16.30 6.37
N SER A 79 -5.48 16.74 6.79
CA SER A 79 -6.77 16.23 6.29
C SER A 79 -7.04 16.58 4.83
N GLN A 80 -6.35 17.60 4.29
CA GLN A 80 -6.46 18.02 2.90
C GLN A 80 -5.52 17.24 1.98
N VAL A 81 -4.54 16.52 2.54
CA VAL A 81 -3.56 15.77 1.75
C VAL A 81 -4.15 14.44 1.31
N PRO A 82 -4.27 14.20 -0.02
CA PRO A 82 -4.86 12.97 -0.54
C PRO A 82 -3.99 11.75 -0.22
N ILE A 83 -4.64 10.60 0.01
CA ILE A 83 -3.95 9.32 0.15
C ILE A 83 -3.71 8.71 -1.22
N LEU A 84 -2.51 8.20 -1.44
CA LEU A 84 -2.11 7.47 -2.62
C LEU A 84 -2.40 5.97 -2.40
N ASP A 85 -3.34 5.43 -3.17
CA ASP A 85 -3.72 4.02 -3.21
C ASP A 85 -4.12 3.62 -4.64
N ALA A 86 -4.49 2.36 -4.84
CA ALA A 86 -4.87 1.82 -6.16
C ALA A 86 -6.07 2.53 -6.81
N SER A 87 -6.96 3.14 -6.00
CA SER A 87 -8.12 3.89 -6.46
C SER A 87 -7.80 5.35 -6.79
N THR A 88 -6.85 5.97 -6.07
CA THR A 88 -6.53 7.40 -6.21
C THR A 88 -5.42 7.67 -7.22
N ILE A 89 -4.51 6.71 -7.47
CA ILE A 89 -3.35 6.92 -8.35
C ILE A 89 -3.71 7.46 -9.74
N ARG A 90 -4.89 7.12 -10.28
CA ARG A 90 -5.33 7.55 -11.60
C ARG A 90 -5.68 9.04 -11.69
N TRP A 91 -5.87 9.70 -10.56
CA TRP A 91 -6.39 11.07 -10.48
C TRP A 91 -5.41 12.05 -9.85
N VAL A 92 -4.51 11.54 -9.01
CA VAL A 92 -3.44 12.33 -8.40
C VAL A 92 -2.50 12.85 -9.48
N GLN A 93 -2.27 14.16 -9.48
CA GLN A 93 -1.35 14.78 -10.44
C GLN A 93 0.11 14.62 -9.98
N PRO A 94 1.05 14.35 -10.90
CA PRO A 94 2.48 14.40 -10.58
C PRO A 94 2.89 15.75 -9.98
N ASN A 95 3.92 15.74 -9.14
CA ASN A 95 4.48 16.87 -8.41
C ASN A 95 3.56 17.50 -7.36
N THR A 96 2.51 16.80 -6.92
CA THR A 96 1.63 17.22 -5.82
C THR A 96 1.97 16.52 -4.51
N LEU A 97 1.49 17.06 -3.40
CA LEU A 97 1.69 16.47 -2.07
C LEU A 97 0.66 15.35 -1.83
N VAL A 98 1.14 14.18 -1.40
CA VAL A 98 0.30 13.02 -1.08
C VAL A 98 0.74 12.36 0.22
N ARG A 99 -0.15 11.52 0.78
CA ARG A 99 0.15 10.58 1.87
C ARG A 99 0.13 9.16 1.31
N PHE A 100 1.08 8.33 1.70
CA PHE A 100 1.10 6.90 1.38
C PHE A 100 1.26 6.12 2.68
N ARG A 101 0.36 5.17 2.94
CA ARG A 101 0.49 4.24 4.07
C ARG A 101 0.91 2.89 3.54
N GLY A 102 2.03 2.38 4.04
CA GLY A 102 2.54 1.11 3.57
C GLY A 102 3.60 0.51 4.48
N MET A 103 3.81 -0.79 4.28
CA MET A 103 4.87 -1.56 4.91
C MET A 103 6.14 -1.48 4.07
N VAL A 104 7.29 -1.31 4.72
CA VAL A 104 8.60 -1.39 4.06
C VAL A 104 8.89 -2.85 3.73
N GLN A 105 8.83 -3.20 2.45
CA GLN A 105 9.05 -4.56 1.98
C GLN A 105 10.50 -4.81 1.57
N ASP A 106 11.19 -3.82 1.00
CA ASP A 106 12.58 -3.95 0.56
C ASP A 106 13.36 -2.64 0.79
N MET A 107 14.65 -2.77 1.11
CA MET A 107 15.57 -1.65 1.33
C MET A 107 16.63 -1.69 0.22
N LEU A 108 16.48 -0.82 -0.78
CA LEU A 108 17.27 -0.86 -2.03
C LEU A 108 18.63 -0.16 -1.91
N GLY A 109 18.96 0.36 -0.73
CA GLY A 109 20.19 1.09 -0.49
C GLY A 109 20.08 2.56 -0.91
N ASN A 110 21.20 3.11 -1.39
CA ASN A 110 21.39 4.54 -1.51
C ASN A 110 21.57 4.95 -2.97
N GLU A 111 20.97 6.08 -3.36
CA GLU A 111 21.02 6.66 -4.69
C GLU A 111 21.75 8.00 -4.62
N LEU A 112 22.77 8.18 -5.47
CA LEU A 112 23.44 9.47 -5.65
C LEU A 112 22.66 10.32 -6.66
N TYR A 113 22.44 11.59 -6.33
CA TYR A 113 21.74 12.52 -7.20
C TYR A 113 22.33 13.93 -7.13
N VAL A 114 22.08 14.75 -8.15
CA VAL A 114 22.44 16.18 -8.15
C VAL A 114 21.49 16.93 -7.23
N GLY A 115 21.94 17.26 -6.04
CA GLY A 115 21.12 17.94 -5.03
C GLY A 115 21.01 19.45 -5.23
N ALA A 116 22.10 20.07 -5.66
CA ALA A 116 22.16 21.49 -6.00
C ALA A 116 23.05 21.73 -7.23
N TYR A 117 22.73 22.78 -7.98
CA TYR A 117 23.44 23.17 -9.19
C TYR A 117 23.36 24.69 -9.38
N LYS A 118 24.31 25.25 -10.13
CA LYS A 118 24.45 26.72 -10.28
C LYS A 118 23.98 27.24 -11.63
N ASP A 119 22.75 27.71 -11.75
CA ASP A 119 22.23 28.30 -13.00
C ASP A 119 22.55 29.80 -13.07
N GLY A 120 23.58 30.11 -13.87
CA GLY A 120 24.23 31.42 -13.95
C GLY A 120 25.03 31.71 -12.69
N SER A 121 24.63 32.74 -11.94
CA SER A 121 25.21 33.09 -10.64
C SER A 121 24.40 32.51 -9.46
N THR A 122 23.27 31.86 -9.72
CA THR A 122 22.29 31.51 -8.70
C THR A 122 22.26 30.01 -8.46
N TRP A 123 22.42 29.60 -7.20
CA TRP A 123 22.24 28.21 -6.78
C TRP A 123 20.76 27.82 -6.82
N ARG A 124 20.47 26.68 -7.45
CA ARG A 124 19.16 26.01 -7.49
C ARG A 124 19.27 24.57 -7.00
N THR A 125 18.13 23.96 -6.69
CA THR A 125 18.06 22.61 -6.11
C THR A 125 17.13 21.69 -6.88
N ASN A 126 17.49 20.41 -6.92
CA ASN A 126 16.66 19.29 -7.36
C ASN A 126 16.32 18.33 -6.21
N LYS A 127 16.37 18.81 -4.95
CA LYS A 127 15.94 18.02 -3.80
C LYS A 127 14.44 17.74 -3.94
N PHE A 128 14.05 16.50 -3.63
CA PHE A 128 12.69 15.97 -3.84
C PHE A 128 12.22 15.90 -5.30
N THR A 129 13.14 15.83 -6.28
CA THR A 129 12.81 15.56 -7.69
C THR A 129 13.63 14.41 -8.27
N ASP A 130 13.14 13.83 -9.37
CA ASP A 130 13.84 12.78 -10.12
C ASP A 130 14.59 13.30 -11.36
N VAL A 131 14.09 14.38 -11.97
CA VAL A 131 14.64 14.92 -13.22
C VAL A 131 15.33 16.26 -12.92
N ALA A 132 16.60 16.37 -13.31
CA ALA A 132 17.29 17.65 -13.37
C ALA A 132 16.76 18.46 -14.56
N PRO A 133 16.61 19.79 -14.46
CA PRO A 133 16.21 20.61 -15.61
C PRO A 133 17.19 20.42 -16.77
N SER A 134 16.71 19.85 -17.87
CA SER A 134 17.47 19.67 -19.10
C SER A 134 17.25 20.85 -20.05
N PRO A 135 18.27 21.32 -20.79
CA PRO A 135 19.64 20.79 -20.82
C PRO A 135 20.48 21.28 -19.65
N MET A 136 21.34 20.41 -19.13
CA MET A 136 22.35 20.77 -18.13
C MET A 136 23.65 21.26 -18.83
N PRO A 137 23.98 22.56 -18.88
CA PRO A 137 25.26 23.05 -19.40
C PRO A 137 26.53 22.32 -18.88
N PRO A 138 27.55 22.16 -19.73
CA PRO A 138 28.79 21.42 -19.40
C PRO A 138 29.71 22.07 -18.35
N ALA A 139 29.31 23.23 -17.79
CA ALA A 139 30.08 24.01 -16.82
C ALA A 139 29.33 24.26 -15.49
N PHE A 140 28.33 23.45 -15.15
CA PHE A 140 27.68 23.54 -13.86
C PHE A 140 28.61 23.11 -12.73
N GLU A 141 28.83 24.00 -11.77
CA GLU A 141 29.17 23.58 -10.41
C GLU A 141 27.95 22.79 -9.89
N THR A 142 28.10 21.47 -9.76
CA THR A 142 27.08 20.56 -9.22
C THR A 142 27.50 20.02 -7.87
N GLN A 143 26.51 19.73 -7.02
CA GLN A 143 26.71 19.08 -5.75
C GLN A 143 25.94 17.77 -5.71
N LEU A 144 26.67 16.68 -5.51
CA LEU A 144 26.12 15.34 -5.39
C LEU A 144 25.77 15.03 -3.93
N TRP A 145 24.52 14.66 -3.72
CA TRP A 145 23.98 14.21 -2.44
C TRP A 145 23.47 12.78 -2.57
N GLU A 146 23.13 12.19 -1.44
CA GLU A 146 22.69 10.81 -1.30
C GLU A 146 21.26 10.79 -0.75
N ARG A 147 20.46 9.83 -1.21
CA ARG A 147 19.10 9.57 -0.71
C ARG A 147 18.87 8.07 -0.60
N HIS A 148 18.06 7.65 0.36
CA HIS A 148 17.77 6.24 0.61
C HIS A 148 16.51 5.80 -0.15
N LEU A 149 16.54 4.59 -0.68
CA LEU A 149 15.47 4.00 -1.48
C LEU A 149 14.79 2.85 -0.74
N PHE A 150 13.47 2.97 -0.58
CA PHE A 150 12.63 1.97 0.06
C PHE A 150 11.52 1.54 -0.86
N TYR A 151 11.35 0.23 -1.05
CA TYR A 151 10.18 -0.31 -1.72
C TYR A 151 9.10 -0.60 -0.70
N CYS A 152 7.99 0.12 -0.81
CA CYS A 152 6.89 0.01 0.12
C CYS A 152 5.66 -0.57 -0.58
N VAL A 153 4.91 -1.38 0.14
CA VAL A 153 3.68 -2.02 -0.34
C VAL A 153 2.53 -1.72 0.63
N PRO A 154 1.27 -1.77 0.18
CA PRO A 154 0.12 -1.78 1.08
C PRO A 154 0.28 -2.89 2.11
N VAL A 155 -0.19 -2.65 3.34
CA VAL A 155 0.09 -3.54 4.47
C VAL A 155 -0.56 -4.92 4.19
N PRO A 156 0.23 -6.01 4.15
CA PRO A 156 -0.34 -7.33 3.87
C PRO A 156 -1.39 -7.73 4.90
N GLY A 157 -2.54 -8.21 4.44
CA GLY A 157 -3.64 -8.63 5.30
C GLY A 157 -4.40 -7.48 5.97
N GLN A 158 -4.29 -6.24 5.49
CA GLN A 158 -5.05 -5.11 6.03
C GLN A 158 -6.54 -5.24 5.74
N ASN A 159 -7.35 -5.14 6.80
CA ASN A 159 -8.80 -5.27 6.72
C ASN A 159 -9.47 -3.99 6.24
N SER A 160 -10.55 -4.15 5.47
CA SER A 160 -11.20 -3.07 4.72
C SER A 160 -11.70 -1.91 5.59
N TRP A 161 -12.19 -2.19 6.81
CA TRP A 161 -12.70 -1.16 7.73
C TRP A 161 -11.62 -0.23 8.27
N THR A 162 -10.34 -0.61 8.14
CA THR A 162 -9.19 0.22 8.55
C THR A 162 -8.71 1.18 7.46
N MET A 163 -9.20 1.00 6.23
CA MET A 163 -8.82 1.83 5.11
C MET A 163 -9.47 3.21 5.29
N GLU A 164 -8.69 4.28 5.15
CA GLU A 164 -9.27 5.62 5.16
C GLU A 164 -10.18 5.79 3.94
N PRO A 165 -11.40 6.31 4.11
CA PRO A 165 -12.33 6.51 3.00
C PRO A 165 -11.71 7.49 2.01
N SER A 166 -11.63 7.09 0.75
CA SER A 166 -11.24 8.01 -0.32
C SER A 166 -12.35 9.06 -0.51
N PRO A 167 -12.01 10.35 -0.69
CA PRO A 167 -13.02 11.36 -0.94
C PRO A 167 -13.79 11.01 -2.22
N SER A 168 -15.12 10.93 -2.12
CA SER A 168 -15.96 10.56 -3.24
C SER A 168 -15.71 11.48 -4.45
N PRO A 169 -15.88 11.00 -5.69
CA PRO A 169 -15.73 11.86 -6.88
C PRO A 169 -16.67 13.08 -6.89
N GLY A 170 -17.77 13.05 -6.11
CA GLY A 170 -18.81 14.07 -6.10
C GLY A 170 -18.50 15.33 -5.30
N GLU A 171 -17.56 15.29 -4.35
CA GLU A 171 -17.21 16.45 -3.51
C GLU A 171 -16.12 17.35 -4.13
N ARG A 172 -15.60 16.98 -5.31
CA ARG A 172 -14.43 17.63 -5.93
C ARG A 172 -14.74 18.72 -6.96
N ASN A 173 -16.00 19.15 -7.09
CA ASN A 173 -16.39 20.32 -7.88
C ASN A 173 -16.50 21.60 -7.04
N MET A 174 -15.54 21.86 -6.15
CA MET A 174 -15.35 23.16 -5.48
C MET A 174 -13.97 23.73 -5.83
N SER A 175 -13.72 23.88 -7.12
CA SER A 175 -12.65 24.72 -7.65
C SER A 175 -13.14 25.44 -8.91
N SER A 176 -14.26 26.18 -8.78
CA SER A 176 -14.72 27.13 -9.79
C SER A 176 -15.77 28.11 -9.22
N SER A 177 -15.49 28.76 -8.10
CA SER A 177 -16.40 29.81 -7.58
C SER A 177 -15.66 30.93 -6.86
N THR A 178 -14.77 31.59 -7.58
CA THR A 178 -14.40 32.99 -7.30
C THR A 178 -14.30 33.74 -8.61
N SER A 179 -15.43 34.19 -9.13
CA SER A 179 -15.47 35.34 -10.04
C SER A 179 -16.40 36.39 -9.43
N GLN A 180 -15.78 37.51 -9.09
CA GLN A 180 -16.41 38.68 -8.54
C GLN A 180 -17.36 39.31 -9.57
N HIS A 181 -18.44 39.87 -9.02
CA HIS A 181 -19.36 40.85 -9.58
C HIS A 181 -18.98 41.53 -10.90
N GLY A 182 -19.88 41.42 -11.89
CA GLY A 182 -19.94 42.27 -13.07
C GLY A 182 -21.36 42.35 -13.64
N VAL A 183 -22.18 43.26 -13.10
CA VAL A 183 -23.50 43.60 -13.64
C VAL A 183 -23.34 44.43 -14.92
N LYS A 184 -23.90 43.99 -16.06
CA LYS A 184 -24.75 44.83 -16.96
C LYS A 184 -25.24 44.12 -18.25
N ARG A 185 -26.57 44.11 -18.36
CA ARG A 185 -27.47 44.35 -19.53
C ARG A 185 -27.57 43.29 -20.62
N GLY A 186 -28.78 42.72 -20.70
CA GLY A 186 -29.24 41.87 -21.80
C GLY A 186 -29.87 42.63 -22.97
N ARG A 187 -30.24 41.84 -23.97
CA ARG A 187 -31.32 42.14 -24.93
C ARG A 187 -31.78 40.85 -25.61
N ASN A 188 -33.10 40.64 -25.58
CA ASN A 188 -33.84 39.61 -26.32
C ASN A 188 -33.74 39.83 -27.84
N THR A 189 -33.86 38.74 -28.60
CA THR A 189 -34.77 38.63 -29.77
C THR A 189 -35.02 37.16 -30.09
N GLU A 190 -36.27 36.88 -30.46
CA GLU A 190 -36.94 35.59 -30.67
C GLU A 190 -36.77 35.07 -32.12
N ASP A 191 -37.20 33.80 -32.30
CA ASP A 191 -37.58 33.06 -33.53
C ASP A 191 -36.44 32.65 -34.50
N ASP A 192 -36.38 31.44 -35.08
CA ASP A 192 -37.47 30.66 -35.68
C ASP A 192 -37.12 29.15 -35.81
N MET A 193 -38.16 28.33 -36.01
CA MET A 193 -38.16 26.85 -36.09
C MET A 193 -37.58 26.29 -37.40
N ASP A 194 -37.10 25.03 -37.38
CA ASP A 194 -37.50 24.05 -38.40
C ASP A 194 -37.27 22.58 -38.01
N LEU A 195 -38.33 21.80 -38.23
CA LEU A 195 -38.49 20.35 -38.07
C LEU A 195 -38.05 19.61 -39.33
N ASN A 196 -37.53 18.38 -39.21
CA ASN A 196 -37.95 17.35 -40.15
C ASN A 196 -37.90 15.93 -39.58
N VAL A 197 -39.03 15.24 -39.69
CA VAL A 197 -39.33 13.85 -39.34
C VAL A 197 -39.69 13.13 -40.65
N SER A 198 -39.33 11.86 -40.80
CA SER A 198 -40.10 10.76 -41.45
C SER A 198 -39.23 9.48 -41.42
N TYR A 199 -39.59 8.38 -40.71
CA TYR A 199 -40.59 7.32 -41.00
C TYR A 199 -40.43 6.67 -42.39
N ASN A 200 -40.51 5.37 -42.65
CA ASN A 200 -41.08 4.16 -42.00
C ASN A 200 -40.38 2.92 -42.62
N GLY A 201 -40.22 1.79 -41.90
CA GLY A 201 -41.08 0.58 -42.01
C GLY A 201 -40.46 -0.45 -42.98
N ASP A 202 -40.55 -1.77 -42.84
CA ASP A 202 -41.33 -2.64 -41.99
C ASP A 202 -40.82 -4.11 -42.15
N GLU A 203 -41.21 -4.99 -41.22
CA GLU A 203 -41.36 -6.48 -41.29
C GLU A 203 -40.18 -7.38 -41.77
N GLY A 204 -39.86 -8.55 -41.18
CA GLY A 204 -40.44 -9.39 -40.13
C GLY A 204 -39.96 -10.86 -40.32
N SER A 205 -39.84 -11.62 -39.20
CA SER A 205 -40.00 -13.10 -39.08
C SER A 205 -38.97 -14.04 -39.80
N SER A 206 -38.55 -15.25 -39.36
CA SER A 206 -38.68 -16.09 -38.16
C SER A 206 -37.73 -17.32 -38.27
N ASN A 207 -37.49 -17.96 -37.12
CA ASN A 207 -37.35 -19.41 -36.85
C ASN A 207 -36.20 -20.31 -37.41
N MET A 208 -35.35 -20.74 -36.45
CA MET A 208 -35.08 -22.13 -36.00
C MET A 208 -34.93 -23.30 -37.00
N LYS A 209 -33.75 -23.96 -36.97
CA LYS A 209 -33.51 -25.44 -36.92
C LYS A 209 -32.00 -25.72 -36.91
N LYS A 210 -31.36 -26.24 -35.84
CA LYS A 210 -31.28 -27.61 -35.27
C LYS A 210 -30.36 -28.60 -36.03
N GLN A 211 -29.53 -29.31 -35.24
CA GLN A 211 -28.81 -30.59 -35.47
C GLN A 211 -27.48 -30.56 -36.26
N LYS A 212 -26.45 -31.38 -35.97
CA LYS A 212 -26.04 -32.28 -34.86
C LYS A 212 -24.62 -32.77 -35.22
N GLU A 213 -23.86 -33.22 -34.21
CA GLU A 213 -22.76 -34.22 -34.20
C GLU A 213 -22.33 -34.88 -35.52
N ASP A 214 -21.04 -35.05 -35.81
CA ASP A 214 -20.27 -36.18 -35.26
C ASP A 214 -18.77 -36.16 -35.60
N GLU A 215 -18.08 -37.03 -34.87
CA GLU A 215 -16.66 -37.21 -34.58
C GLU A 215 -15.79 -37.86 -35.70
N SER A 216 -14.46 -37.67 -35.57
CA SER A 216 -13.40 -38.68 -35.74
C SER A 216 -12.29 -38.50 -36.83
N THR A 217 -11.08 -38.20 -36.32
CA THR A 217 -9.74 -38.82 -36.55
C THR A 217 -9.02 -38.76 -37.93
N ARG A 218 -7.84 -38.10 -37.98
CA ARG A 218 -6.45 -38.70 -38.00
C ARG A 218 -5.38 -37.76 -38.61
N GLN A 219 -4.31 -37.52 -37.82
CA GLN A 219 -2.86 -37.45 -38.15
C GLN A 219 -2.39 -36.43 -39.22
N SER A 220 -1.26 -35.73 -39.17
CA SER A 220 -0.09 -35.60 -38.29
C SER A 220 0.84 -34.56 -38.94
N SER A 221 1.44 -33.62 -38.19
CA SER A 221 2.88 -33.27 -38.26
C SER A 221 3.21 -31.99 -37.48
N SER A 222 4.36 -32.09 -36.82
CA SER A 222 5.14 -31.14 -36.04
C SER A 222 5.20 -29.67 -36.52
N SER A 223 5.12 -28.74 -35.58
CA SER A 223 6.21 -27.79 -35.33
C SER A 223 6.06 -27.15 -33.94
N SER A 224 7.16 -27.18 -33.23
CA SER A 224 7.46 -26.54 -31.97
C SER A 224 7.34 -25.02 -32.09
N GLU A 225 6.84 -24.35 -31.05
CA GLU A 225 7.29 -23.00 -30.65
C GLU A 225 6.71 -22.68 -29.26
N ASP A 226 7.41 -23.19 -28.25
CA ASP A 226 7.48 -22.60 -26.91
C ASP A 226 8.49 -21.44 -26.94
N LEU A 227 8.36 -20.55 -25.93
CA LEU A 227 9.23 -19.42 -25.54
C LEU A 227 8.83 -18.11 -26.23
N VAL A 228 8.43 -17.01 -25.58
CA VAL A 228 8.88 -16.42 -24.31
C VAL A 228 7.73 -15.59 -23.72
N ASN A 229 7.29 -15.89 -22.50
CA ASN A 229 6.41 -15.01 -21.73
C ASN A 229 6.99 -14.91 -20.31
N HIS A 230 7.74 -13.82 -20.04
CA HIS A 230 8.29 -13.53 -18.72
C HIS A 230 7.96 -12.09 -18.33
N GLY A 231 6.78 -11.91 -17.74
CA GLY A 231 6.41 -10.77 -16.92
C GLY A 231 5.76 -11.30 -15.65
N GLY A 232 6.56 -11.56 -14.62
CA GLY A 232 6.11 -12.09 -13.34
C GLY A 232 5.29 -11.05 -12.57
N GLY A 233 3.99 -11.02 -12.82
CA GLY A 233 3.00 -10.52 -11.87
C GLY A 233 2.70 -11.63 -10.87
N LEU A 234 2.89 -11.35 -9.58
CA LEU A 234 2.43 -12.20 -8.49
C LEU A 234 0.89 -12.25 -8.53
N GLU A 235 0.33 -13.28 -9.16
CA GLU A 235 -1.09 -13.63 -9.01
C GLU A 235 -1.29 -14.29 -7.65
N LEU A 236 -1.64 -13.49 -6.66
CA LEU A 236 -2.40 -13.98 -5.52
C LEU A 236 -3.83 -14.22 -6.02
N LYS A 237 -4.17 -15.48 -6.30
CA LYS A 237 -5.54 -15.87 -6.68
C LYS A 237 -6.47 -15.73 -5.48
N ASN A 238 -7.06 -14.55 -5.33
CA ASN A 238 -8.50 -14.34 -5.21
C ASN A 238 -8.77 -12.83 -5.18
N GLY A 239 -9.37 -12.33 -6.26
CA GLY A 239 -9.99 -11.02 -6.43
C GLY A 239 -9.53 -9.88 -5.53
N ASP A 240 -8.37 -9.29 -5.81
CA ASP A 240 -8.03 -7.99 -5.21
C ASP A 240 -7.41 -7.05 -6.23
N SER A 241 -7.93 -5.82 -6.20
CA SER A 241 -7.46 -4.64 -6.92
C SER A 241 -5.94 -4.56 -6.88
N SER A 242 -5.29 -4.34 -8.03
CA SER A 242 -3.82 -4.24 -8.17
C SER A 242 -3.19 -3.45 -7.02
N CYS A 243 -2.54 -4.18 -6.10
CA CYS A 243 -1.94 -3.63 -4.90
C CYS A 243 -0.88 -2.58 -5.26
N LEU A 244 -1.10 -1.32 -4.88
CA LEU A 244 -0.25 -0.21 -5.34
C LEU A 244 1.06 -0.14 -4.54
N SER A 245 2.14 -0.70 -5.08
CA SER A 245 3.48 -0.49 -4.53
C SER A 245 4.02 0.90 -4.85
N CYS A 246 4.89 1.43 -3.99
CA CYS A 246 5.49 2.75 -4.14
C CYS A 246 6.98 2.72 -3.78
N LEU A 247 7.80 3.37 -4.60
CA LEU A 247 9.20 3.62 -4.30
C LEU A 247 9.32 4.93 -3.50
N VAL A 248 9.67 4.81 -2.23
CA VAL A 248 9.83 5.95 -1.34
C VAL A 248 11.30 6.35 -1.28
N LYS A 249 11.57 7.64 -1.54
CA LYS A 249 12.91 8.24 -1.47
C LYS A 249 13.01 9.09 -0.21
N ILE A 250 13.95 8.77 0.67
CA ILE A 250 14.14 9.46 1.95
C ILE A 250 15.42 10.29 1.91
N TYR A 251 15.34 11.51 2.43
CA TYR A 251 16.41 12.50 2.42
C TYR A 251 16.81 12.85 3.86
N ASP A 252 18.10 13.10 4.09
CA ASP A 252 18.67 13.64 5.35
C ASP A 252 18.25 12.91 6.64
N MET A 253 17.90 11.63 6.55
CA MET A 253 17.51 10.81 7.69
C MET A 253 18.56 9.74 7.98
N PRO A 254 18.92 9.50 9.25
CA PRO A 254 19.80 8.40 9.59
C PRO A 254 19.09 7.06 9.37
N GLU A 255 19.79 6.11 8.74
CA GLU A 255 19.29 4.78 8.35
C GLU A 255 18.60 4.00 9.48
N SER A 256 19.00 4.23 10.73
CA SER A 256 18.51 3.52 11.92
C SER A 256 17.00 3.65 12.21
N HIS A 257 16.28 4.56 11.53
CA HIS A 257 14.88 4.85 11.82
C HIS A 257 13.88 3.95 11.06
N LEU A 258 14.28 3.33 9.95
CA LEU A 258 13.40 2.48 9.14
C LEU A 258 13.93 1.05 9.10
N LYS A 259 13.04 0.10 9.35
CA LYS A 259 13.33 -1.33 9.30
C LYS A 259 12.36 -2.03 8.36
N LEU A 260 12.78 -3.19 7.85
CA LEU A 260 11.90 -4.08 7.12
C LEU A 260 10.68 -4.45 7.98
N ASN A 261 9.52 -4.57 7.34
CA ASN A 261 8.22 -4.92 7.92
C ASN A 261 7.60 -3.86 8.84
N ASP A 262 8.31 -2.76 9.13
CA ASP A 262 7.69 -1.62 9.78
C ASP A 262 6.70 -0.94 8.83
N VAL A 263 5.60 -0.47 9.41
CA VAL A 263 4.53 0.23 8.70
C VAL A 263 4.67 1.73 8.96
N PHE A 264 4.56 2.52 7.90
CA PHE A 264 4.73 3.96 7.95
C PHE A 264 3.65 4.69 7.16
N GLU A 265 3.35 5.90 7.61
CA GLU A 265 2.72 6.94 6.80
C GLU A 265 3.82 7.87 6.28
N PHE A 266 3.96 7.90 4.96
CA PHE A 266 4.88 8.76 4.25
C PHE A 266 4.12 9.93 3.65
N ILE A 267 4.55 11.15 3.96
CA ILE A 267 4.02 12.37 3.38
C ILE A 267 5.10 12.95 2.48
N GLY A 268 4.78 13.14 1.21
CA GLY A 268 5.81 13.47 0.23
C GLY A 268 5.27 13.93 -1.11
N ILE A 269 6.20 14.30 -1.98
CA ILE A 269 5.91 14.77 -3.33
C ILE A 269 5.82 13.56 -4.24
N TYR A 270 4.65 13.39 -4.85
CA TYR A 270 4.37 12.28 -5.75
C TYR A 270 4.99 12.53 -7.13
N THR A 271 5.71 11.55 -7.66
CA THR A 271 6.23 11.56 -9.02
C THR A 271 5.90 10.24 -9.70
N PHE A 272 5.28 10.33 -10.87
CA PHE A 272 4.99 9.18 -11.71
C PHE A 272 4.88 9.66 -13.15
N ASP A 273 5.61 9.01 -14.04
CA ASP A 273 5.63 9.35 -15.45
C ASP A 273 5.29 8.10 -16.27
N PRO A 274 3.99 7.86 -16.54
CA PRO A 274 3.56 6.73 -17.34
C PRO A 274 3.94 6.87 -18.83
N GLU A 275 4.23 8.08 -19.32
CA GLU A 275 4.52 8.34 -20.74
C GLU A 275 5.94 7.86 -21.13
N LEU A 276 6.85 7.78 -20.17
CA LEU A 276 8.18 7.15 -20.34
C LEU A 276 8.14 5.63 -20.61
N ALA A 277 6.99 4.95 -20.47
CA ALA A 277 6.88 3.52 -20.82
C ALA A 277 6.96 3.26 -22.33
N GLY A 278 6.60 4.24 -23.18
CA GLY A 278 6.37 4.03 -24.61
C GLY A 278 7.58 4.20 -25.54
N HIS A 279 8.72 4.67 -25.05
CA HIS A 279 9.83 5.13 -25.90
C HIS A 279 11.03 4.17 -26.04
N LYS A 280 10.87 2.87 -25.74
CA LYS A 280 11.99 1.91 -25.73
C LYS A 280 12.39 1.25 -27.06
N ASP A 281 11.89 1.72 -28.20
CA ASP A 281 12.12 1.00 -29.47
C ASP A 281 13.03 1.68 -30.51
N ASN A 282 13.64 2.85 -30.25
CA ASN A 282 14.63 3.40 -31.19
C ASN A 282 15.51 4.49 -30.56
N SER A 283 16.60 4.11 -29.90
CA SER A 283 17.78 4.98 -29.81
C SER A 283 19.03 4.16 -29.55
N ASP A 284 19.94 4.21 -30.52
CA ASP A 284 21.23 3.53 -30.63
C ASP A 284 22.30 4.11 -29.66
N ASP A 285 21.91 4.44 -28.42
CA ASP A 285 22.79 5.08 -27.42
C ASP A 285 23.47 4.03 -26.53
N LEU A 286 24.46 3.34 -27.10
CA LEU A 286 25.37 2.37 -26.47
C LEU A 286 26.25 2.94 -25.32
N MET A 287 25.99 4.15 -24.84
CA MET A 287 26.75 4.80 -23.76
C MET A 287 26.07 4.66 -22.38
N TYR A 288 24.78 4.30 -22.33
CA TYR A 288 24.08 4.05 -21.07
C TYR A 288 24.22 2.62 -20.52
N ASP A 289 24.75 1.68 -21.31
CA ASP A 289 24.88 0.26 -20.92
C ASP A 289 26.08 -0.03 -19.99
N LEU A 290 26.98 0.93 -19.75
CA LEU A 290 28.15 0.74 -18.88
C LEU A 290 27.88 0.98 -17.38
N PHE A 291 26.67 1.42 -17.04
CA PHE A 291 26.16 1.44 -15.68
C PHE A 291 24.83 0.67 -15.69
N GLU A 292 24.88 -0.66 -15.55
CA GLU A 292 23.70 -1.43 -15.17
C GLU A 292 23.26 -0.94 -13.78
N ASP A 293 22.47 0.12 -13.76
CA ASP A 293 21.89 0.68 -12.55
C ASP A 293 20.92 -0.36 -11.98
N PRO A 294 21.06 -0.82 -10.72
CA PRO A 294 20.06 -1.68 -10.08
C PRO A 294 18.63 -1.10 -10.11
N MET A 295 18.47 0.20 -10.40
CA MET A 295 17.17 0.85 -10.66
C MET A 295 16.55 0.57 -12.04
N ALA A 296 17.29 0.00 -13.00
CA ALA A 296 16.78 -0.31 -14.35
C ALA A 296 15.57 -1.26 -14.34
N HIS A 297 15.36 -1.99 -13.24
CA HIS A 297 14.24 -2.90 -13.04
C HIS A 297 12.96 -2.23 -12.48
N LEU A 298 13.04 -0.98 -12.01
CA LEU A 298 11.88 -0.16 -11.60
C LEU A 298 11.81 1.13 -12.43
N PRO A 299 11.46 1.03 -13.73
CA PRO A 299 11.36 2.22 -14.56
C PRO A 299 10.32 3.19 -13.96
N PRO A 300 10.53 4.51 -14.07
CA PRO A 300 9.63 5.55 -13.56
C PRO A 300 8.17 5.39 -14.01
N SER A 301 7.98 4.64 -15.09
CA SER A 301 6.71 4.36 -15.73
C SER A 301 5.95 3.13 -15.20
N LYS A 302 6.58 2.31 -14.34
CA LYS A 302 5.93 1.10 -13.78
C LYS A 302 5.60 1.22 -12.30
N VAL A 303 6.37 2.01 -11.54
CA VAL A 303 6.17 2.14 -10.08
C VAL A 303 6.12 3.62 -9.69
N PRO A 304 5.06 4.07 -9.01
CA PRO A 304 4.98 5.45 -8.51
C PRO A 304 6.07 5.72 -7.48
N ARG A 305 6.56 6.95 -7.48
CA ARG A 305 7.64 7.39 -6.61
C ARG A 305 7.13 8.47 -5.67
N LEU A 306 7.64 8.42 -4.45
CA LEU A 306 7.29 9.39 -3.42
C LEU A 306 8.58 9.95 -2.83
N HIS A 307 8.82 11.23 -3.05
CA HIS A 307 9.90 11.95 -2.40
C HIS A 307 9.44 12.36 -0.99
N CYS A 308 9.83 11.58 0.00
CA CYS A 308 9.34 11.71 1.37
C CYS A 308 9.90 12.95 2.05
N LEU A 309 9.01 13.80 2.54
CA LEU A 309 9.31 14.97 3.35
C LEU A 309 9.24 14.62 4.84
N ILE A 310 8.20 13.88 5.23
CA ILE A 310 7.91 13.49 6.61
C ILE A 310 7.47 12.03 6.60
N CYS A 311 8.04 11.21 7.48
CA CYS A 311 7.59 9.84 7.73
C CYS A 311 7.17 9.69 9.19
N ARG A 312 6.07 8.95 9.42
CA ARG A 312 5.57 8.62 10.76
C ARG A 312 5.39 7.11 10.86
N LYS A 313 6.05 6.48 11.84
CA LYS A 313 5.85 5.05 12.11
C LYS A 313 4.42 4.85 12.61
N LEU A 314 3.70 3.91 12.01
CA LEU A 314 2.35 3.56 12.39
C LEU A 314 2.36 2.31 13.26
N VAL A 315 1.54 2.33 14.31
CA VAL A 315 1.20 1.17 15.13
C VAL A 315 -0.26 0.79 14.90
N ILE A 316 -0.65 -0.39 15.36
CA ILE A 316 -2.02 -0.93 15.27
C ILE A 316 -3.11 0.11 15.66
N GLN A 317 -2.83 0.95 16.66
CA GLN A 317 -3.78 1.96 17.14
C GLN A 317 -4.06 3.07 16.14
N ASP A 318 -3.12 3.36 15.22
CA ASP A 318 -3.28 4.40 14.21
C ASP A 318 -4.25 3.99 13.08
N PHE A 319 -4.57 2.69 13.01
CA PHE A 319 -5.56 2.13 12.06
C PHE A 319 -6.98 2.09 12.63
N LEU A 320 -7.15 2.43 13.91
CA LEU A 320 -8.47 2.46 14.54
C LEU A 320 -9.18 3.78 14.21
N PRO A 321 -10.37 3.74 13.62
CA PRO A 321 -11.16 4.95 13.40
C PRO A 321 -11.52 5.56 14.75
N ASN A 322 -11.25 6.86 14.92
CA ASN A 322 -11.56 7.62 16.13
C ASN A 322 -10.95 7.02 17.41
N SER A 323 -9.64 6.72 17.41
CA SER A 323 -8.92 6.30 18.61
C SER A 323 -9.30 7.19 19.81
N PRO A 324 -9.96 6.64 20.85
CA PRO A 324 -10.51 7.46 21.92
C PRO A 324 -9.36 8.10 22.70
N VAL A 325 -9.38 9.43 22.77
CA VAL A 325 -8.40 10.24 23.52
C VAL A 325 -8.49 9.98 25.03
N ILE A 326 -9.56 9.30 25.49
CA ILE A 326 -9.88 9.09 26.91
C ILE A 326 -10.01 7.59 27.19
N GLU A 327 -9.32 7.12 28.23
CA GLU A 327 -9.48 5.75 28.72
C GLU A 327 -10.93 5.48 29.15
N PRO A 328 -11.58 4.41 28.66
CA PRO A 328 -12.95 4.11 29.01
C PRO A 328 -13.08 3.76 30.51
N LEU A 329 -14.16 4.22 31.15
CA LEU A 329 -14.46 3.92 32.54
C LEU A 329 -14.51 2.38 32.78
N PRO A 330 -14.06 1.85 33.93
CA PRO A 330 -14.02 0.40 34.18
C PRO A 330 -15.34 -0.34 33.93
N ASN A 331 -16.48 0.30 34.22
CA ASN A 331 -17.81 -0.27 33.96
C ASN A 331 -18.09 -0.45 32.46
N MET A 332 -17.59 0.46 31.62
CA MET A 332 -17.69 0.36 30.17
C MET A 332 -16.81 -0.76 29.65
N ILE A 333 -15.57 -0.90 30.16
CA ILE A 333 -14.68 -2.02 29.81
C ILE A 333 -15.35 -3.36 30.12
N ARG A 334 -16.00 -3.49 31.28
CA ARG A 334 -16.75 -4.70 31.64
C ARG A 334 -17.87 -5.00 30.64
N LYS A 335 -18.69 -4.01 30.29
CA LYS A 335 -19.77 -4.16 29.30
C LYS A 335 -19.24 -4.52 27.92
N ILE A 336 -18.14 -3.91 27.48
CA ILE A 336 -17.48 -4.22 26.20
C ILE A 336 -17.00 -5.67 26.20
N ARG A 337 -16.34 -6.12 27.28
CA ARG A 337 -15.91 -7.51 27.43
C ARG A 337 -17.10 -8.48 27.37
N GLU A 338 -18.18 -8.20 28.09
CA GLU A 338 -19.38 -9.03 28.09
C GLU A 338 -20.02 -9.12 26.70
N SER A 339 -20.14 -7.98 26.00
CA SER A 339 -20.67 -7.91 24.64
C SER A 339 -19.79 -8.67 23.64
N LEU A 340 -18.47 -8.54 23.75
CA LEU A 340 -17.51 -9.21 22.88
C LEU A 340 -17.53 -10.73 23.12
N LEU A 341 -17.56 -11.18 24.37
CA LEU A 341 -17.69 -12.60 24.69
C LEU A 341 -19.01 -13.19 24.19
N LEU A 342 -20.11 -12.45 24.28
CA LEU A 342 -21.39 -12.89 23.74
C LEU A 342 -21.33 -13.05 22.22
N HIS A 343 -20.72 -12.09 21.52
CA HIS A 343 -20.51 -12.17 20.07
C HIS A 343 -19.63 -13.36 19.68
N LEU A 344 -18.45 -13.51 20.31
CA LEU A 344 -17.53 -14.62 20.03
C LEU A 344 -18.16 -15.98 20.37
N SER A 345 -18.95 -16.07 21.44
CA SER A 345 -19.67 -17.31 21.79
C SER A 345 -20.70 -17.66 20.73
N ALA A 346 -21.43 -16.68 20.19
CA ALA A 346 -22.39 -16.91 19.11
C ALA A 346 -21.71 -17.41 17.83
N VAL A 347 -20.56 -16.82 17.47
CA VAL A 347 -19.70 -17.25 16.34
C VAL A 347 -19.21 -18.68 16.53
N LEU A 348 -18.90 -19.08 17.76
CA LEU A 348 -18.42 -20.42 18.12
C LEU A 348 -19.56 -21.36 18.55
N GLY A 349 -20.78 -21.18 18.03
CA GLY A 349 -21.89 -22.12 18.28
C GLY A 349 -22.30 -22.24 19.75
N ASN A 350 -22.24 -21.15 20.50
CA ASN A 350 -22.45 -21.04 21.95
C ASN A 350 -21.42 -21.81 22.81
N ASP A 351 -20.20 -22.00 22.30
CA ASP A 351 -19.06 -22.46 23.10
C ASP A 351 -18.41 -21.27 23.84
N GLU A 352 -18.93 -20.99 25.04
CA GLU A 352 -18.45 -19.91 25.90
C GLU A 352 -16.98 -20.09 26.34
N VAL A 353 -16.51 -21.34 26.48
CA VAL A 353 -15.13 -21.60 26.92
C VAL A 353 -14.18 -21.26 25.78
N ALA A 354 -14.47 -21.73 24.57
CA ALA A 354 -13.68 -21.38 23.39
C ALA A 354 -13.67 -19.87 23.14
N ALA A 355 -14.80 -19.19 23.32
CA ALA A 355 -14.88 -17.73 23.20
C ALA A 355 -13.98 -16.99 24.21
N GLN A 356 -13.90 -17.45 25.46
CA GLN A 356 -13.03 -16.84 26.47
C GLN A 356 -11.55 -17.00 26.13
N TYR A 357 -11.13 -18.19 25.69
CA TYR A 357 -9.74 -18.42 25.30
C TYR A 357 -9.37 -17.69 24.00
N LEU A 358 -10.30 -17.60 23.05
CA LEU A 358 -10.12 -16.79 21.86
C LEU A 358 -9.96 -15.31 22.20
N LEU A 359 -10.75 -14.78 23.14
CA LEU A 359 -10.57 -13.40 23.61
C LEU A 359 -9.18 -13.19 24.24
N LEU A 360 -8.71 -14.14 25.07
CA LEU A 360 -7.37 -14.07 25.65
C LEU A 360 -6.28 -14.13 24.57
N HIS A 361 -6.48 -14.95 23.54
CA HIS A 361 -5.60 -15.04 22.37
C HIS A 361 -5.51 -13.69 21.63
N LEU A 362 -6.63 -13.07 21.30
CA LEU A 362 -6.68 -11.77 20.60
C LEU A 362 -6.07 -10.63 21.42
N LEU A 363 -6.16 -10.70 22.75
CA LEU A 363 -5.55 -9.73 23.67
C LEU A 363 -4.05 -9.99 23.93
N SER A 364 -3.53 -11.15 23.54
CA SER A 364 -2.13 -11.51 23.73
C SER A 364 -1.24 -10.65 22.84
N ARG A 365 -0.09 -10.20 23.35
CA ARG A 365 0.87 -9.36 22.61
C ARG A 365 2.25 -9.63 23.15
N ILE A 366 3.26 -9.64 22.28
CA ILE A 366 4.64 -9.78 22.72
C ILE A 366 5.03 -8.52 23.50
N ARG A 367 5.35 -8.68 24.78
CA ARG A 367 5.72 -7.56 25.67
C ARG A 367 7.22 -7.45 25.88
N ALA A 368 7.89 -8.60 25.86
CA ALA A 368 9.33 -8.67 26.04
C ALA A 368 9.87 -9.90 25.33
N GLN A 369 11.06 -9.75 24.76
CA GLN A 369 11.88 -10.84 24.27
C GLN A 369 13.19 -10.76 25.06
N VAL A 370 13.41 -11.72 25.94
CA VAL A 370 14.65 -11.83 26.71
C VAL A 370 15.31 -13.14 26.30
N ASP A 371 16.42 -13.02 25.58
CA ASP A 371 17.18 -14.12 24.98
C ASP A 371 16.31 -15.05 24.09
N VAL A 372 15.90 -16.18 24.67
CA VAL A 372 15.24 -17.32 24.01
C VAL A 372 13.72 -17.32 24.27
N ILE A 373 13.24 -16.54 25.23
CA ILE A 373 11.84 -16.59 25.69
C ILE A 373 11.09 -15.35 25.23
N THR A 374 10.01 -15.59 24.48
CA THR A 374 9.04 -14.57 24.06
C THR A 374 7.88 -14.54 25.06
N VAL A 375 7.75 -13.41 25.76
CA VAL A 375 6.73 -13.26 26.82
C VAL A 375 5.54 -12.47 26.28
N GLY A 376 4.34 -13.02 26.50
CA GLY A 376 3.07 -12.35 26.20
C GLY A 376 2.37 -12.85 24.93
N LYS A 377 3.01 -13.73 24.15
CA LYS A 377 2.32 -14.49 23.10
C LYS A 377 1.41 -15.56 23.73
N LEU A 378 0.29 -15.84 23.07
CA LEU A 378 -0.58 -16.95 23.42
C LEU A 378 -1.09 -17.58 22.13
N SER A 379 -0.43 -18.61 21.63
CA SER A 379 -0.94 -19.34 20.47
C SER A 379 -2.06 -20.31 20.88
N LEU A 380 -3.11 -20.38 20.07
CA LEU A 380 -4.31 -21.16 20.37
C LEU A 380 -4.58 -22.16 19.25
N ASN A 381 -4.73 -23.43 19.60
CA ASN A 381 -5.24 -24.46 18.72
C ASN A 381 -6.66 -24.87 19.16
N LEU A 382 -7.64 -24.62 18.30
CA LEU A 382 -9.00 -25.12 18.44
C LEU A 382 -9.14 -26.42 17.65
N THR A 383 -9.27 -27.53 18.38
CA THR A 383 -9.39 -28.89 17.85
C THR A 383 -10.85 -29.33 17.73
N GLY A 384 -11.14 -30.39 16.98
CA GLY A 384 -12.51 -30.93 16.85
C GLY A 384 -13.31 -30.32 15.72
N PHE A 385 -12.68 -29.52 14.85
CA PHE A 385 -13.31 -29.03 13.64
C PHE A 385 -13.33 -30.12 12.56
N THR A 386 -14.48 -30.72 12.30
CA THR A 386 -14.69 -31.51 11.07
C THR A 386 -14.69 -30.59 9.85
N ARG A 387 -14.46 -31.15 8.66
CA ARG A 387 -14.52 -30.40 7.39
C ARG A 387 -15.83 -29.61 7.19
N GLU A 388 -16.96 -30.19 7.59
CA GLU A 388 -18.27 -29.52 7.52
C GLU A 388 -18.36 -28.37 8.52
N SER A 389 -17.97 -28.62 9.78
CA SER A 389 -17.99 -27.58 10.82
C SER A 389 -17.04 -26.42 10.50
N ALA A 390 -15.87 -26.70 9.93
CA ALA A 390 -14.89 -25.70 9.51
C ALA A 390 -15.42 -24.80 8.39
N SER A 391 -16.19 -25.36 7.45
CA SER A 391 -16.80 -24.57 6.37
C SER A 391 -17.84 -23.56 6.88
N ILE A 392 -18.45 -23.82 8.03
CA ILE A 392 -19.46 -22.94 8.64
C ILE A 392 -18.79 -22.05 9.68
N PHE A 393 -18.32 -22.65 10.77
CA PHE A 393 -17.76 -21.94 11.92
C PHE A 393 -16.37 -21.36 11.64
N GLY A 394 -15.56 -22.02 10.81
CA GLY A 394 -14.25 -21.49 10.41
C GLY A 394 -14.39 -20.20 9.61
N CYS A 395 -15.32 -20.15 8.65
CA CYS A 395 -15.62 -18.91 7.91
C CYS A 395 -16.18 -17.81 8.83
N GLN A 396 -17.12 -18.15 9.71
CA GLN A 396 -17.67 -17.19 10.69
C GLN A 396 -16.58 -16.64 11.63
N LEU A 397 -15.65 -17.51 12.06
CA LEU A 397 -14.53 -17.14 12.91
C LEU A 397 -13.55 -16.22 12.19
N THR A 398 -13.16 -16.56 10.96
CA THR A 398 -12.30 -15.70 10.14
C THR A 398 -12.93 -14.32 9.96
N ASN A 399 -14.21 -14.24 9.60
CA ASN A 399 -14.92 -12.97 9.44
C ASN A 399 -14.96 -12.17 10.76
N ALA A 400 -15.27 -12.82 11.89
CA ALA A 400 -15.30 -12.15 13.19
C ALA A 400 -13.93 -11.59 13.59
N VAL A 401 -12.85 -12.30 13.27
CA VAL A 401 -11.49 -11.83 13.53
C VAL A 401 -11.12 -10.68 12.58
N GLU A 402 -11.50 -10.77 11.30
CA GLU A 402 -11.35 -9.68 10.32
C GLU A 402 -12.07 -8.39 10.73
N GLU A 403 -13.26 -8.50 11.31
CA GLU A 403 -14.04 -7.36 11.82
C GLU A 403 -13.45 -6.73 13.09
N LEU A 404 -12.67 -7.49 13.89
CA LEU A 404 -12.13 -7.04 15.17
C LEU A 404 -10.70 -6.53 15.09
N LEU A 405 -9.88 -7.09 14.19
CA LEU A 405 -8.46 -6.79 14.08
C LEU A 405 -8.14 -6.01 12.80
N PRO A 406 -7.10 -5.17 12.79
CA PRO A 406 -6.76 -4.40 11.60
C PRO A 406 -5.97 -5.18 10.56
N PHE A 407 -5.21 -6.20 10.99
CA PHE A 407 -4.39 -7.03 10.11
C PHE A 407 -4.67 -8.51 10.36
N THR A 408 -5.19 -9.21 9.36
CA THR A 408 -5.47 -10.64 9.43
C THR A 408 -5.06 -11.36 8.16
N HIS A 409 -4.56 -12.58 8.31
CA HIS A 409 -4.23 -13.45 7.19
C HIS A 409 -4.65 -14.88 7.51
N ALA A 410 -5.18 -15.59 6.52
CA ALA A 410 -5.61 -16.97 6.66
C ALA A 410 -4.84 -17.88 5.69
N ILE A 411 -4.21 -18.93 6.23
CA ILE A 411 -3.48 -19.94 5.47
C ILE A 411 -4.28 -21.25 5.47
N PRO A 412 -4.79 -21.71 4.31
CA PRO A 412 -5.35 -23.04 4.18
C PRO A 412 -4.22 -24.06 4.11
N LEU A 413 -3.95 -24.76 5.21
CA LEU A 413 -2.83 -25.70 5.30
C LEU A 413 -3.18 -27.02 4.61
N THR A 414 -2.96 -27.06 3.30
CA THR A 414 -3.03 -28.29 2.49
C THR A 414 -1.63 -28.74 2.09
N ILE A 415 -1.49 -30.00 1.69
CA ILE A 415 -0.23 -30.52 1.13
C ILE A 415 0.17 -29.73 -0.13
N GLU A 416 -0.81 -29.42 -0.98
CA GLU A 416 -0.58 -28.64 -2.19
C GLU A 416 -0.06 -27.24 -1.87
N TYR A 417 -0.70 -26.57 -0.90
CA TYR A 417 -0.26 -25.25 -0.45
C TYR A 417 1.15 -25.32 0.12
N LEU A 418 1.43 -26.24 1.04
CA LEU A 418 2.76 -26.40 1.63
C LEU A 418 3.82 -26.69 0.57
N ASN A 419 3.54 -27.51 -0.44
CA ASN A 419 4.53 -27.85 -1.46
C ASN A 419 4.79 -26.73 -2.46
N ASN A 420 3.83 -25.84 -2.70
CA ASN A 420 3.89 -24.82 -3.76
C ASN A 420 4.08 -23.39 -3.25
N ALA A 421 3.70 -23.09 -2.01
CA ALA A 421 3.78 -21.73 -1.46
C ALA A 421 5.23 -21.32 -1.21
N THR A 422 5.48 -20.01 -1.32
CA THR A 422 6.73 -19.37 -0.92
C THR A 422 6.48 -18.65 0.40
N LEU A 423 6.71 -19.34 1.52
CA LEU A 423 6.47 -18.75 2.85
C LEU A 423 7.61 -17.83 3.30
N GLN A 424 8.84 -18.25 3.02
CA GLN A 424 10.05 -17.51 3.35
C GLN A 424 10.35 -16.41 2.31
N PRO A 425 10.59 -15.16 2.75
CA PRO A 425 11.09 -14.11 1.87
C PRO A 425 12.50 -14.42 1.40
N ARG A 426 12.82 -14.11 0.15
CA ARG A 426 14.12 -14.44 -0.46
C ARG A 426 14.68 -13.30 -1.29
N LYS A 427 15.98 -13.03 -1.15
CA LYS A 427 16.69 -12.12 -2.04
C LYS A 427 16.95 -12.79 -3.38
N ASP A 428 16.43 -12.19 -4.43
CA ASP A 428 16.77 -12.55 -5.79
C ASP A 428 18.03 -11.78 -6.21
N ASN A 429 19.15 -12.49 -6.30
CA ASN A 429 20.44 -11.89 -6.66
C ASN A 429 20.51 -11.44 -8.13
N LYS A 430 19.62 -11.91 -9.01
CA LYS A 430 19.57 -11.44 -10.41
C LYS A 430 18.97 -10.05 -10.51
N THR A 431 17.90 -9.80 -9.77
CA THR A 431 17.21 -8.51 -9.76
C THR A 431 17.71 -7.57 -8.65
N GLY A 432 18.47 -8.10 -7.69
CA GLY A 432 18.90 -7.39 -6.49
C GLY A 432 17.77 -7.12 -5.50
N ARG A 433 16.60 -7.76 -5.68
CA ARG A 433 15.35 -7.46 -4.95
C ARG A 433 15.02 -8.50 -3.90
N LEU A 434 14.36 -8.07 -2.84
CA LEU A 434 13.72 -8.97 -1.89
C LEU A 434 12.34 -9.39 -2.44
N VAL A 435 12.21 -10.66 -2.79
CA VAL A 435 10.94 -11.28 -3.16
C VAL A 435 10.20 -11.64 -1.87
N ALA A 436 8.97 -11.13 -1.77
CA ALA A 436 8.14 -11.33 -0.60
C ALA A 436 7.72 -12.79 -0.44
N GLY A 437 7.83 -13.30 0.78
CA GLY A 437 7.19 -14.53 1.21
C GLY A 437 5.89 -14.23 1.95
N VAL A 438 5.01 -15.22 2.08
CA VAL A 438 3.74 -15.08 2.81
C VAL A 438 3.95 -14.66 4.27
N LEU A 439 5.08 -15.05 4.88
CA LEU A 439 5.39 -14.70 6.27
C LEU A 439 6.01 -13.30 6.43
N GLN A 440 6.18 -12.54 5.34
CA GLN A 440 6.54 -11.13 5.42
C GLN A 440 5.32 -10.29 5.81
N LEU A 441 4.98 -10.33 7.10
CA LEU A 441 3.81 -9.70 7.68
C LEU A 441 4.18 -8.47 8.51
N ALA A 442 3.23 -7.56 8.68
CA ALA A 442 3.38 -6.44 9.58
C ALA A 442 3.34 -6.90 11.06
N GLN A 443 3.89 -6.07 11.95
CA GLN A 443 3.80 -6.32 13.38
C GLN A 443 2.36 -6.26 13.87
N GLY A 444 1.94 -7.27 14.63
CA GLY A 444 0.61 -7.43 15.17
C GLY A 444 -0.40 -8.09 14.23
N THR A 445 0.04 -8.67 13.11
CA THR A 445 -0.84 -9.45 12.24
C THR A 445 -1.35 -10.71 12.95
N HIS A 446 -2.65 -10.99 12.81
CA HIS A 446 -3.22 -12.25 13.25
C HIS A 446 -3.27 -13.25 12.09
N LEU A 447 -2.67 -14.41 12.31
CA LEU A 447 -2.53 -15.49 11.33
C LEU A 447 -3.40 -16.69 11.74
N THR A 448 -4.43 -16.98 10.95
CA THR A 448 -5.26 -18.17 11.10
C THR A 448 -4.73 -19.30 10.21
N ILE A 449 -4.46 -20.47 10.78
CA ILE A 449 -4.00 -21.65 10.05
C ILE A 449 -5.13 -22.69 10.09
N ASP A 450 -5.68 -23.00 8.91
CA ASP A 450 -6.72 -24.02 8.74
C ASP A 450 -6.07 -25.37 8.38
N GLU A 451 -5.91 -26.26 9.36
CA GLU A 451 -5.42 -27.63 9.18
C GLU A 451 -6.53 -28.64 8.87
N THR A 452 -7.80 -28.23 8.82
CA THR A 452 -8.93 -29.16 8.64
C THR A 452 -8.96 -29.81 7.26
N ARG A 453 -8.20 -29.26 6.31
CA ARG A 453 -8.03 -29.78 4.95
C ARG A 453 -6.72 -30.55 4.76
N MET A 454 -5.91 -30.66 5.82
CA MET A 454 -4.67 -31.40 5.79
C MET A 454 -4.98 -32.90 5.69
N GLN A 455 -4.36 -33.57 4.73
CA GLN A 455 -4.57 -35.01 4.49
C GLN A 455 -3.25 -35.76 4.64
N ASN A 456 -3.32 -37.09 4.67
CA ASN A 456 -2.14 -37.93 4.57
C ASN A 456 -1.55 -37.81 3.16
N GLY A 457 -0.27 -37.51 3.06
CA GLY A 457 0.46 -37.51 1.81
C GLY A 457 1.91 -37.07 2.00
N THR A 458 2.62 -36.90 0.89
CA THR A 458 4.06 -36.64 0.92
C THR A 458 4.34 -35.16 0.73
N LEU A 459 5.07 -34.58 1.69
CA LEU A 459 5.64 -33.25 1.55
C LEU A 459 6.90 -33.31 0.68
N SER A 460 7.02 -32.36 -0.24
CA SER A 460 8.26 -32.11 -0.97
C SER A 460 9.30 -31.49 -0.02
N SER A 461 10.54 -31.32 -0.48
CA SER A 461 11.54 -30.57 0.28
C SER A 461 11.04 -29.16 0.64
N ASN A 462 10.36 -28.48 -0.29
CA ASN A 462 9.73 -27.18 -0.05
C ASN A 462 8.60 -27.28 0.99
N GLY A 463 7.78 -28.33 0.96
CA GLY A 463 6.73 -28.55 1.95
C GLY A 463 7.25 -28.80 3.36
N VAL A 464 8.34 -29.57 3.50
CA VAL A 464 9.01 -29.79 4.78
C VAL A 464 9.61 -28.48 5.31
N GLU A 465 10.22 -27.69 4.44
CA GLU A 465 10.79 -26.40 4.80
C GLU A 465 9.72 -25.38 5.21
N ASN A 466 8.62 -25.30 4.47
CA ASN A 466 7.46 -24.46 4.82
C ASN A 466 6.85 -24.85 6.18
N ALA A 467 6.74 -26.15 6.48
CA ALA A 467 6.29 -26.60 7.79
C ALA A 467 7.29 -26.22 8.91
N ARG A 468 8.60 -26.31 8.64
CA ARG A 468 9.65 -25.86 9.56
C ARG A 468 9.56 -24.36 9.83
N LEU A 469 9.36 -23.54 8.81
CA LEU A 469 9.23 -22.09 8.91
C LEU A 469 8.01 -21.66 9.73
N LEU A 470 6.85 -22.30 9.52
CA LEU A 470 5.65 -22.04 10.33
C LEU A 470 5.86 -22.40 11.80
N LYS A 471 6.49 -23.55 12.07
CA LYS A 471 6.85 -23.95 13.42
C LYS A 471 7.84 -22.96 14.06
N HIS A 472 8.84 -22.53 13.29
CA HIS A 472 9.83 -21.56 13.75
C HIS A 472 9.18 -20.22 14.12
N LEU A 473 8.25 -19.72 13.29
CA LEU A 473 7.47 -18.52 13.59
C LEU A 473 6.69 -18.67 14.90
N LEU A 474 5.99 -19.79 15.07
CA LEU A 474 5.18 -20.08 16.27
C LEU A 474 6.04 -20.07 17.55
N GLU A 475 7.19 -20.75 17.52
CA GLU A 475 8.07 -20.91 18.67
C GLU A 475 8.87 -19.64 18.97
N TRP A 476 9.48 -19.05 17.95
CA TRP A 476 10.51 -18.02 18.11
C TRP A 476 10.03 -16.60 17.83
N GLN A 477 8.85 -16.44 17.20
CA GLN A 477 8.34 -15.15 16.75
C GLN A 477 9.39 -14.43 15.88
N LYS A 478 9.93 -15.20 14.94
CA LYS A 478 10.95 -14.77 13.99
C LYS A 478 10.71 -15.39 12.63
N VAL A 479 10.97 -14.61 11.59
CA VAL A 479 10.91 -15.05 10.19
C VAL A 479 12.33 -15.08 9.63
N GLU A 480 12.69 -16.20 9.02
CA GLU A 480 13.98 -16.36 8.35
C GLU A 480 13.88 -15.81 6.92
N TYR A 481 14.84 -14.97 6.54
CA TYR A 481 14.98 -14.41 5.20
C TYR A 481 16.15 -15.09 4.50
N ASP A 482 15.91 -15.65 3.33
CA ASP A 482 16.92 -16.35 2.54
C ASP A 482 17.70 -15.35 1.67
N PHE A 483 18.99 -15.18 1.93
CA PHE A 483 19.91 -14.35 1.14
C PHE A 483 20.83 -15.22 0.25
N GLU A 484 20.40 -16.43 -0.10
CA GLU A 484 21.09 -17.48 -0.87
C GLU A 484 22.28 -18.13 -0.15
N TYR A 485 23.12 -17.32 0.51
CA TYR A 485 24.32 -17.79 1.20
C TYR A 485 24.16 -17.83 2.73
N TYR A 486 23.18 -17.11 3.27
CA TYR A 486 22.89 -17.07 4.69
C TYR A 486 21.41 -16.77 4.92
N ASN A 487 20.90 -17.19 6.09
CA ASN A 487 19.58 -16.80 6.55
C ASN A 487 19.71 -15.66 7.56
N LEU A 488 18.89 -14.63 7.39
CA LEU A 488 18.76 -13.54 8.34
C LEU A 488 17.44 -13.68 9.10
N GLU A 489 17.51 -13.80 10.42
CA GLU A 489 16.33 -13.84 11.27
C GLU A 489 15.85 -12.42 11.58
N MET A 490 14.58 -12.13 11.25
CA MET A 490 13.92 -10.89 11.65
C MET A 490 12.85 -11.19 12.70
N ALA A 491 12.78 -10.35 13.73
CA ALA A 491 11.71 -10.43 14.72
C ALA A 491 10.35 -10.18 14.07
N ALA A 492 9.37 -10.99 14.43
CA ALA A 492 7.99 -10.88 14.00
C ALA A 492 7.09 -10.84 15.24
N ASP A 493 5.98 -10.11 15.17
CA ASP A 493 4.94 -10.13 16.20
C ASP A 493 3.66 -10.60 15.52
N VAL A 494 3.39 -11.89 15.58
CA VAL A 494 2.26 -12.53 14.90
C VAL A 494 1.48 -13.37 15.89
N GLN A 495 0.17 -13.13 15.97
CA GLN A 495 -0.76 -13.96 16.75
C GLN A 495 -1.17 -15.18 15.91
N LEU A 496 -0.94 -16.40 16.40
CA LEU A 496 -1.27 -17.62 15.65
C LEU A 496 -2.48 -18.36 16.25
N LEU A 497 -3.53 -18.50 15.43
CA LEU A 497 -4.71 -19.32 15.70
C LEU A 497 -4.70 -20.52 14.76
N ILE A 498 -4.86 -21.73 15.28
CA ILE A 498 -4.89 -22.96 14.52
C ILE A 498 -6.28 -23.58 14.66
N ILE A 499 -6.87 -23.98 13.54
CA ILE A 499 -8.15 -24.70 13.46
C ILE A 499 -7.85 -26.08 12.90
N SER A 500 -8.16 -27.14 13.64
CA SER A 500 -7.79 -28.50 13.25
C SER A 500 -8.80 -29.56 13.69
N GLU A 501 -8.76 -30.73 13.04
CA GLU A 501 -9.58 -31.88 13.45
C GLU A 501 -9.15 -32.45 14.81
N GLY A 502 -7.84 -32.48 15.06
CA GLY A 502 -7.24 -32.94 16.32
C GLY A 502 -6.05 -32.06 16.71
N LYS A 503 -5.32 -32.42 17.76
CA LYS A 503 -4.12 -31.68 18.16
C LYS A 503 -3.12 -31.63 16.99
N SER A 504 -2.67 -30.44 16.61
CA SER A 504 -1.65 -30.28 15.57
C SER A 504 -0.35 -30.93 16.01
N ASN A 505 0.22 -31.76 15.14
CA ASN A 505 1.50 -32.43 15.37
C ASN A 505 2.69 -31.58 14.91
N PHE A 506 2.46 -30.63 13.99
CA PHE A 506 3.50 -29.81 13.37
C PHE A 506 3.61 -28.44 14.05
N LEU A 507 2.50 -27.92 14.57
CA LEU A 507 2.43 -26.60 15.19
C LEU A 507 2.10 -26.74 16.69
N PRO A 508 3.12 -26.73 17.56
CA PRO A 508 2.93 -26.84 19.01
C PRO A 508 2.38 -25.53 19.59
N ALA A 509 1.06 -25.36 19.57
CA ALA A 509 0.40 -24.23 20.22
C ALA A 509 0.55 -24.29 21.75
N ASP A 510 0.57 -23.12 22.38
CA ASP A 510 0.65 -22.95 23.83
C ASP A 510 -0.59 -23.51 24.53
N LEU A 511 -1.76 -23.31 23.91
CA LEU A 511 -3.04 -23.85 24.37
C LEU A 511 -3.70 -24.69 23.28
N VAL A 512 -4.23 -25.86 23.68
CA VAL A 512 -5.02 -26.74 22.83
C VAL A 512 -6.36 -26.94 23.49
N LEU A 513 -7.43 -26.52 22.82
CA LEU A 513 -8.80 -26.55 23.33
C LEU A 513 -9.71 -27.33 22.38
N PRO A 514 -10.52 -28.29 22.87
CA PRO A 514 -11.55 -28.95 22.07
C PRO A 514 -12.75 -28.02 21.85
N PHE A 515 -13.05 -27.74 20.59
CA PHE A 515 -14.24 -27.00 20.17
C PHE A 515 -15.49 -27.85 20.34
N CYS A 516 -16.45 -27.34 21.11
CA CYS A 516 -17.66 -28.06 21.50
C CYS A 516 -18.91 -27.21 21.19
N PRO A 517 -19.32 -27.07 19.91
CA PRO A 517 -20.49 -26.27 19.55
C PRO A 517 -21.76 -26.89 20.12
N LYS A 518 -22.57 -26.09 20.81
CA LYS A 518 -23.86 -26.49 21.40
C LYS A 518 -25.04 -26.16 20.49
N SER A 519 -24.85 -25.28 19.51
CA SER A 519 -25.87 -24.85 18.57
C SER A 519 -25.23 -24.49 17.23
N VAL A 520 -25.94 -24.74 16.14
CA VAL A 520 -25.61 -24.22 14.82
C VAL A 520 -26.54 -23.04 14.56
N ALA A 521 -26.10 -21.82 14.90
CA ALA A 521 -26.88 -20.62 14.65
C ALA A 521 -26.50 -19.99 13.30
N SER A 522 -27.49 -19.58 12.50
CA SER A 522 -27.27 -18.72 11.33
C SER A 522 -27.03 -17.29 11.79
N VAL A 523 -25.77 -16.86 11.86
CA VAL A 523 -25.38 -15.53 12.33
C VAL A 523 -25.64 -14.49 11.23
N ASN A 524 -26.90 -14.08 11.06
CA ASN A 524 -27.29 -12.96 10.19
C ASN A 524 -28.03 -11.84 10.95
N ALA A 525 -27.99 -11.80 12.29
CA ALA A 525 -28.87 -10.91 13.08
C ALA A 525 -28.21 -10.09 14.21
N THR A 526 -26.87 -9.99 14.26
CA THR A 526 -26.18 -9.32 15.38
C THR A 526 -25.51 -7.99 15.04
N GLY A 527 -25.29 -7.67 13.77
CA GLY A 527 -24.74 -6.37 13.34
C GLY A 527 -25.61 -5.18 13.75
N GLU A 528 -26.94 -5.31 13.66
CA GLU A 528 -27.88 -4.24 14.05
C GLU A 528 -27.97 -4.07 15.58
N LYS A 529 -27.67 -5.11 16.36
CA LYS A 529 -27.77 -5.07 17.82
C LYS A 529 -26.59 -4.36 18.50
N LEU A 530 -25.43 -4.32 17.83
CA LEU A 530 -24.27 -3.55 18.31
C LEU A 530 -24.44 -2.04 18.03
N GLN A 531 -25.07 -1.65 16.91
CA GLN A 531 -25.42 -0.24 16.67
C GLN A 531 -26.51 0.27 17.63
N GLY A 532 -27.48 -0.57 17.99
CA GLY A 532 -28.56 -0.18 18.92
C GLY A 532 -28.09 0.12 20.35
N LEU A 533 -26.96 -0.44 20.81
CA LEU A 533 -26.42 -0.19 22.16
C LEU A 533 -25.52 1.05 22.24
N LEU A 534 -25.13 1.64 21.11
CA LEU A 534 -24.35 2.88 21.02
C LEU A 534 -25.21 4.11 20.65
N GLY A 535 -26.48 3.91 20.27
CA GLY A 535 -27.36 4.96 19.74
C GLY A 535 -28.15 5.78 20.76
N ASP A 536 -28.27 5.35 22.02
CA ASP A 536 -29.03 6.07 23.06
C ASP A 536 -28.12 6.93 23.94
N GLY A 537 -27.55 7.96 23.34
CA GLY A 537 -26.71 8.95 24.00
C GLY A 537 -26.93 10.32 23.39
N THR A 538 -28.12 10.90 23.60
CA THR A 538 -28.39 12.29 23.28
C THR A 538 -27.40 13.20 24.01
N TRP A 539 -26.47 13.81 23.26
CA TRP A 539 -25.64 14.92 23.75
C TRP A 539 -26.42 16.23 23.54
N PRO A 540 -26.78 16.98 24.59
CA PRO A 540 -27.20 18.37 24.45
C PRO A 540 -25.97 19.28 24.27
N PRO A 541 -26.16 20.53 23.79
CA PRO A 541 -25.24 21.23 22.87
C PRO A 541 -23.90 21.66 23.45
#